data_AF-A0A356KYJ7-F1
#
_entry.id   AF-A0A356KYJ7-F1
#
_cell.length_a   1.000
_cell.length_b   1.000
_cell.length_c   1.000
_cell.angle_alpha   90.00
_cell.angle_beta   90.00
_cell.angle_gamma   90.00
#
_symmetry.space_group_name_H-M   'P 1'
#
loop_
_entity.id
_entity.type
_entity.pdbx_description
1 polymer ?
#
loop_
_entity_poly.entity_id
_entity_poly.type
_entity_poly.pdbx_seq_one_letter_code
_entity_poly.pdbx_strand_id
1 'polypeptide(L)'
;AESLPQVAGDLGARMAAALAGSEGPRLALGSDSPDLPPAPLIEAMARLRPGSAWTAPAADGGYVALALGQGVESAPLRARIAWSSASAREDTERALAEAGVEVLAPAPGWSDVDDAADLRALQERLRRAPASVARATRAWLACRRP
;
A
#
# COMPACT_ATOMS: atom_id res chain seq x y z
N ALA A 1 4.56 -20.13 0.70
CA ALA A 1 4.77 -18.74 1.12
C ALA A 1 5.34 -18.78 2.53
N GLU A 2 6.41 -18.03 2.77
CA GLU A 2 6.97 -17.86 4.11
C GLU A 2 6.30 -16.66 4.76
N SER A 3 6.06 -16.71 6.08
CA SER A 3 5.49 -15.62 6.85
C SER A 3 6.42 -15.28 8.00
N LEU A 4 6.79 -14.01 8.11
CA LEU A 4 7.63 -13.51 9.19
C LEU A 4 6.84 -12.51 10.04
N PRO A 5 7.01 -12.50 11.37
CA PRO A 5 6.39 -11.49 12.20
C PRO A 5 6.95 -10.10 11.86
N GLN A 6 6.10 -9.08 11.97
CA GLN A 6 6.58 -7.70 11.92
C GLN A 6 7.49 -7.43 13.13
N VAL A 7 8.53 -6.63 12.92
CA VAL A 7 9.41 -6.18 13.99
C VAL A 7 8.67 -5.24 14.96
N ALA A 8 9.22 -5.08 16.16
CA ALA A 8 8.73 -4.07 17.10
C ALA A 8 8.97 -2.64 16.57
N GLY A 9 8.21 -1.68 17.10
CA GLY A 9 8.27 -0.27 16.71
C GLY A 9 7.00 0.23 16.02
N ASP A 10 7.08 1.43 15.48
CA ASP A 10 6.02 2.07 14.70
C ASP A 10 5.90 1.49 13.28
N LEU A 11 4.96 1.99 12.49
CA LEU A 11 4.74 1.53 11.12
C LEU A 11 5.96 1.75 10.23
N GLY A 12 6.66 2.87 10.39
CA GLY A 12 7.89 3.18 9.67
C GLY A 12 9.00 2.17 9.91
N ALA A 13 9.26 1.82 11.18
CA ALA A 13 10.23 0.79 11.54
C ALA A 13 9.90 -0.58 10.94
N ARG A 14 8.61 -0.94 10.92
CA ARG A 14 8.11 -2.22 10.37
C ARG A 14 8.26 -2.29 8.87
N MET A 15 7.80 -1.27 8.15
CA MET A 15 7.95 -1.20 6.68
C MET A 15 9.41 -1.13 6.28
N ALA A 16 10.23 -0.35 7.00
CA ALA A 16 11.64 -0.27 6.70
C ALA A 16 12.36 -1.62 6.88
N ALA A 17 11.98 -2.41 7.88
CA ALA A 17 12.50 -3.77 8.06
C ALA A 17 11.99 -4.73 6.99
N ALA A 18 10.68 -4.73 6.70
CA ALA A 18 10.07 -5.60 5.69
C ALA A 18 10.57 -5.32 4.26
N LEU A 19 10.89 -4.06 3.99
CA LEU A 19 11.46 -3.61 2.72
C LEU A 19 12.99 -3.57 2.77
N ALA A 20 13.69 -4.09 3.78
CA ALA A 20 15.15 -4.08 3.77
C ALA A 20 15.72 -5.11 2.76
N GLY A 21 16.84 -4.77 2.12
CA GLY A 21 17.77 -5.75 1.53
C GLY A 21 17.24 -6.65 0.41
N SER A 22 16.96 -6.11 -0.77
CA SER A 22 16.70 -6.92 -1.98
C SER A 22 17.51 -6.47 -3.19
N GLU A 23 17.84 -7.42 -4.06
CA GLU A 23 18.46 -7.15 -5.36
C GLU A 23 17.47 -6.60 -6.40
N GLY A 24 16.15 -6.68 -6.14
CA GLY A 24 15.09 -6.22 -7.04
C GLY A 24 14.11 -5.21 -6.40
N PRO A 25 13.08 -4.76 -7.16
CA PRO A 25 12.04 -3.90 -6.64
C PRO A 25 11.21 -4.60 -5.55
N ARG A 26 10.72 -3.84 -4.57
CA ARG A 26 9.91 -4.32 -3.43
C ARG A 26 8.59 -3.57 -3.37
N LEU A 27 7.56 -4.24 -2.87
CA LEU A 27 6.22 -3.69 -2.68
C LEU A 27 5.71 -4.01 -1.27
N ALA A 28 5.31 -2.99 -0.53
CA ALA A 28 4.47 -3.12 0.65
C ALA A 28 3.02 -2.80 0.29
N LEU A 29 2.08 -3.60 0.78
CA LEU A 29 0.66 -3.49 0.49
C LEU A 29 -0.15 -3.68 1.78
N GLY A 30 -1.14 -2.80 2.00
CA GLY A 30 -2.14 -2.93 3.06
C GLY A 30 -3.12 -4.09 2.79
N SER A 31 -3.53 -4.80 3.83
CA SER A 31 -4.43 -5.96 3.73
C SER A 31 -5.92 -5.63 3.83
N ASP A 32 -6.25 -4.37 4.06
CA ASP A 32 -7.58 -3.78 4.26
C ASP A 32 -8.28 -3.36 2.95
N SER A 33 -7.61 -3.52 1.81
CA SER A 33 -8.12 -3.15 0.48
C SER A 33 -8.38 -4.40 -0.40
N PRO A 34 -9.35 -5.26 -0.05
CA PRO A 34 -9.51 -6.60 -0.66
C PRO A 34 -9.92 -6.58 -2.14
N ASP A 35 -10.41 -5.45 -2.64
CA ASP A 35 -10.83 -5.26 -4.02
C ASP A 35 -9.84 -4.45 -4.87
N LEU A 36 -8.67 -4.10 -4.31
CA LEU A 36 -7.61 -3.41 -5.04
C LEU A 36 -7.20 -4.20 -6.29
N PRO A 37 -7.31 -3.63 -7.51
CA PRO A 37 -6.93 -4.33 -8.72
C PRO A 37 -5.41 -4.56 -8.76
N PRO A 38 -4.95 -5.72 -9.25
CA PRO A 38 -3.52 -5.99 -9.36
C PRO A 38 -2.83 -5.18 -10.48
N ALA A 39 -3.57 -4.71 -11.47
CA ALA A 39 -2.99 -4.08 -12.67
C ALA A 39 -2.12 -2.84 -12.37
N PRO A 40 -2.56 -1.85 -11.55
CA PRO A 40 -1.71 -0.71 -11.19
C PRO A 40 -0.44 -1.12 -10.41
N LEU A 41 -0.53 -2.15 -9.56
CA LEU A 41 0.62 -2.66 -8.80
C LEU A 41 1.66 -3.30 -9.74
N ILE A 42 1.20 -4.10 -10.70
CA ILE A 42 2.05 -4.75 -11.70
C ILE A 42 2.71 -3.68 -12.60
N GLU A 43 1.95 -2.69 -13.05
CA GLU A 43 2.48 -1.59 -13.86
C GLU A 43 3.53 -0.78 -13.10
N ALA A 44 3.25 -0.41 -11.85
CA ALA A 44 4.19 0.30 -11.00
C ALA A 44 5.50 -0.49 -10.85
N MET A 45 5.40 -1.77 -10.49
CA MET A 45 6.56 -2.65 -10.34
C MET A 45 7.38 -2.79 -11.62
N ALA A 46 6.74 -2.79 -12.80
CA ALA A 46 7.42 -2.85 -14.10
C ALA A 46 8.09 -1.52 -14.50
N ARG A 47 7.60 -0.39 -14.01
CA ARG A 47 8.11 0.97 -14.33
C ARG A 47 9.15 1.48 -13.34
N LEU A 48 9.27 0.84 -12.17
CA LEU A 48 10.28 1.19 -11.16
C LEU A 48 11.68 1.05 -11.75
N ARG A 49 12.41 2.17 -11.74
CA ARG A 49 13.83 2.23 -12.06
C ARG A 49 14.67 2.16 -10.78
N PRO A 50 15.96 1.81 -10.87
CA PRO A 50 16.89 1.99 -9.76
C PRO A 50 16.81 3.42 -9.21
N GLY A 51 16.75 3.57 -7.89
CA GLY A 51 16.65 4.89 -7.26
C GLY A 51 15.28 5.56 -7.34
N SER A 52 14.22 4.86 -7.75
CA SER A 52 12.85 5.40 -7.78
C SER A 52 11.90 4.73 -6.77
N ALA A 53 10.84 5.43 -6.39
CA ALA A 53 9.76 4.91 -5.56
C ALA A 53 8.39 5.30 -6.13
N TRP A 54 7.34 4.63 -5.67
CA TRP A 54 5.97 4.87 -6.11
C TRP A 54 4.96 4.58 -4.99
N THR A 55 3.87 5.33 -4.96
CA THR A 55 2.78 5.17 -3.99
C THR A 55 1.44 4.97 -4.71
N ALA A 56 0.57 4.16 -4.11
CA ALA A 56 -0.85 4.09 -4.45
C ALA A 56 -1.65 4.85 -3.37
N PRO A 57 -2.16 6.06 -3.65
CA PRO A 57 -2.83 6.87 -2.64
C PRO A 57 -4.06 6.18 -2.05
N ALA A 58 -4.28 6.39 -0.75
CA ALA A 58 -5.54 6.09 -0.10
C ALA A 58 -6.44 7.35 -0.10
N ALA A 59 -7.75 7.17 0.04
CA ALA A 59 -8.70 8.28 0.01
C ALA A 59 -8.58 9.23 1.23
N ASP A 60 -8.01 8.73 2.32
CA ASP A 60 -7.82 9.44 3.60
C ASP A 60 -6.54 10.30 3.64
N GLY A 61 -5.70 10.24 2.59
CA GLY A 61 -4.41 10.92 2.49
C GLY A 61 -3.19 10.02 2.77
N GLY A 62 -3.42 8.77 3.19
CA GLY A 62 -2.41 7.73 3.28
C GLY A 62 -2.09 7.08 1.92
N TYR A 63 -1.65 5.83 1.97
CA TYR A 63 -1.42 5.00 0.79
C TYR A 63 -1.72 3.53 1.08
N VAL A 64 -2.35 2.85 0.12
CA VAL A 64 -2.61 1.40 0.20
C VAL A 64 -1.37 0.59 -0.21
N ALA A 65 -0.46 1.19 -0.98
CA ALA A 65 0.77 0.53 -1.40
C ALA A 65 1.96 1.50 -1.51
N LEU A 66 3.15 1.00 -1.18
CA LEU A 66 4.43 1.67 -1.37
C LEU A 66 5.38 0.71 -2.09
N ALA A 67 5.97 1.16 -3.18
CA ALA A 67 6.93 0.39 -3.96
C ALA A 67 8.28 1.10 -3.98
N LEU A 68 9.36 0.35 -3.72
CA LEU A 68 10.73 0.84 -3.74
C LEU A 68 11.50 0.13 -4.85
N GLY A 69 12.14 0.90 -5.73
CA GLY A 69 13.02 0.40 -6.77
C GLY A 69 14.26 -0.30 -6.21
N GLN A 70 15.01 -0.92 -7.12
CA GLN A 70 16.29 -1.55 -6.79
C GLN A 70 17.27 -0.52 -6.20
N GLY A 71 18.00 -0.92 -5.16
CA GLY A 71 19.01 -0.10 -4.51
C GLY A 71 18.48 1.06 -3.66
N VAL A 72 17.15 1.22 -3.56
CA VAL A 72 16.55 2.24 -2.69
C VAL A 72 16.63 1.77 -1.23
N GLU A 73 17.32 2.53 -0.39
CA GLU A 73 17.33 2.26 1.05
C GLU A 73 15.96 2.54 1.66
N SER A 74 15.53 1.68 2.58
CA SER A 74 14.25 1.83 3.28
C SER A 74 14.36 2.65 4.57
N ALA A 75 15.58 3.09 4.92
CA ALA A 75 15.86 3.93 6.08
C ALA A 75 15.04 5.24 6.14
N PRO A 76 14.74 5.94 5.02
CA PRO A 76 13.89 7.14 5.04
C PRO A 76 12.49 6.91 5.60
N LEU A 77 11.98 5.67 5.58
CA LEU A 77 10.68 5.35 6.19
C LEU A 77 10.71 5.41 7.73
N ARG A 78 11.88 5.54 8.35
CA ARG A 78 12.05 5.80 9.79
C ARG A 78 12.13 7.30 10.12
N ALA A 79 12.02 8.17 9.12
CA ALA A 79 11.97 9.60 9.33
C ALA A 79 10.67 10.01 10.07
N ARG A 80 10.52 11.32 10.34
CA ARG A 80 9.31 11.86 10.96
C ARG A 80 8.14 11.86 9.98
N ILE A 81 7.48 10.72 9.88
CA ILE A 81 6.22 10.53 9.15
C ILE A 81 5.09 10.53 10.17
N ALA A 82 4.07 11.36 9.97
CA ALA A 82 2.88 11.35 10.81
C ALA A 82 2.01 10.15 10.43
N TRP A 83 2.32 8.97 10.96
CA TRP A 83 1.54 7.75 10.73
C TRP A 83 0.09 7.91 11.18
N SER A 84 -0.82 7.21 10.50
CA SER A 84 -2.27 7.31 10.74
C SER A 84 -2.80 8.74 10.61
N SER A 85 -2.31 9.47 9.61
CA SER A 85 -2.75 10.82 9.28
C SER A 85 -2.86 11.03 7.78
N ALA A 86 -3.61 12.06 7.39
CA ALA A 86 -3.78 12.45 5.99
C ALA A 86 -2.49 12.94 5.32
N SER A 87 -1.43 13.25 6.08
CA SER A 87 -0.13 13.63 5.52
C SER A 87 0.84 12.45 5.37
N ALA A 88 0.47 11.23 5.81
CA ALA A 88 1.41 10.11 5.87
C ALA A 88 2.05 9.79 4.52
N ARG A 89 1.30 9.89 3.41
CA ARG A 89 1.83 9.71 2.05
C ARG A 89 2.82 10.81 1.68
N GLU A 90 2.42 12.06 1.84
CA GLU A 90 3.25 13.22 1.48
C GLU A 90 4.54 13.28 2.31
N ASP A 91 4.45 12.95 3.60
CA ASP A 91 5.59 12.84 4.49
C ASP A 91 6.54 11.71 4.05
N THR A 92 5.99 10.57 3.62
CA THR A 92 6.76 9.44 3.09
C THR A 92 7.48 9.82 1.79
N GLU A 93 6.76 10.42 0.84
CA GLU A 93 7.32 10.86 -0.44
C GLU A 93 8.40 11.93 -0.24
N ARG A 94 8.19 12.86 0.69
CA ARG A 94 9.18 13.88 1.06
C ARG A 94 10.43 13.25 1.66
N ALA A 95 10.29 12.33 2.60
CA ALA A 95 11.43 11.63 3.22
C ALA A 95 12.26 10.85 2.17
N LEU A 96 11.60 10.22 1.20
CA LEU A 96 12.26 9.53 0.09
C LEU A 96 12.98 10.52 -0.84
N ALA A 97 12.32 11.62 -1.21
CA ALA A 97 12.91 12.65 -2.07
C ALA A 97 14.12 13.34 -1.41
N GLU A 98 14.08 13.61 -0.11
CA GLU A 98 15.20 14.14 0.67
C GLU A 98 16.40 13.17 0.70
N ALA A 99 16.16 11.87 0.55
CA ALA A 99 17.18 10.84 0.42
C ALA A 99 17.66 10.64 -1.04
N GLY A 100 17.24 11.48 -1.98
CA GLY A 100 17.62 11.41 -3.39
C GLY A 100 16.87 10.35 -4.21
N VAL A 101 15.75 9.82 -3.69
CA VAL A 101 14.89 8.87 -4.40
C VAL A 101 13.90 9.62 -5.29
N GLU A 102 13.81 9.24 -6.55
CA GLU A 102 12.81 9.79 -7.48
C GLU A 102 11.43 9.21 -7.18
N VAL A 103 10.49 10.05 -6.73
CA VAL A 103 9.09 9.63 -6.53
C VAL A 103 8.33 9.75 -7.86
N LEU A 104 7.90 8.61 -8.40
CA LEU A 104 7.11 8.53 -9.63
C LEU A 104 5.66 8.99 -9.40
N ALA A 105 4.98 9.40 -10.47
CA ALA A 105 3.58 9.80 -10.41
C ALA A 105 2.69 8.69 -9.81
N PRO A 106 1.78 9.03 -8.88
CA PRO A 106 0.99 8.03 -8.16
C PRO A 106 -0.07 7.36 -9.06
N ALA A 107 -0.57 6.21 -8.63
CA ALA A 107 -1.80 5.64 -9.20
C ALA A 107 -3.02 6.54 -8.91
N PRO A 108 -4.14 6.32 -9.61
CA PRO A 108 -5.45 6.68 -9.08
C PRO A 108 -5.61 6.10 -7.67
N GLY A 109 -6.11 6.91 -6.73
CA GLY A 109 -6.28 6.48 -5.35
C GLY A 109 -7.25 5.29 -5.22
N TRP A 110 -7.07 4.50 -4.16
CA TRP A 110 -7.97 3.43 -3.77
C TRP A 110 -8.50 3.65 -2.35
N SER A 111 -9.64 3.06 -2.02
CA SER A 111 -10.20 3.13 -0.67
C SER A 111 -9.99 1.81 0.05
N ASP A 112 -9.29 1.88 1.18
CA ASP A 112 -9.26 0.89 2.25
C ASP A 112 -10.63 0.77 2.95
N VAL A 113 -10.70 -0.15 3.91
CA VAL A 113 -11.91 -0.48 4.65
C VAL A 113 -11.61 -0.45 6.14
N ASP A 114 -11.83 0.71 6.75
CA ASP A 114 -11.59 0.93 8.18
C ASP A 114 -12.89 0.88 8.99
N ASP A 115 -13.99 1.37 8.41
CA ASP A 115 -15.24 1.51 9.12
C ASP A 115 -16.47 0.89 8.41
N ALA A 116 -17.63 1.06 9.04
CA ALA A 116 -18.88 0.53 8.52
C ALA A 116 -19.36 1.22 7.23
N ALA A 117 -19.02 2.50 7.02
CA ALA A 117 -19.30 3.21 5.78
C ALA A 117 -18.41 2.69 4.65
N ASP A 118 -17.13 2.43 4.92
CA ASP A 118 -16.21 1.87 3.94
C ASP A 118 -16.64 0.46 3.54
N LEU A 119 -17.11 -0.35 4.50
CA LEU A 119 -17.63 -1.68 4.21
C LEU A 119 -18.87 -1.62 3.29
N ARG A 120 -19.77 -0.66 3.51
CA ARG A 120 -20.92 -0.43 2.60
C ARG A 120 -20.45 0.00 1.22
N ALA A 121 -19.48 0.90 1.14
CA ALA A 121 -18.88 1.32 -0.13
C ALA A 121 -18.24 0.14 -0.86
N LEU A 122 -17.49 -0.72 -0.16
CA LEU A 122 -16.91 -1.95 -0.69
C LEU A 122 -18.02 -2.88 -1.21
N GLN A 123 -19.11 -3.09 -0.48
CA GLN A 123 -20.24 -3.90 -0.96
C GLN A 123 -20.78 -3.39 -2.30
N GLU A 124 -20.95 -2.07 -2.44
CA GLU A 124 -21.38 -1.45 -3.70
C GLU A 124 -20.35 -1.67 -4.84
N ARG A 125 -19.05 -1.50 -4.56
CA ARG A 125 -17.99 -1.76 -5.54
C ARG A 125 -17.99 -3.22 -5.98
N LEU A 126 -18.12 -4.15 -5.04
CA LEU A 126 -18.19 -5.59 -5.32
C LEU A 126 -19.44 -5.97 -6.11
N ARG A 127 -20.58 -5.31 -5.96
CA ARG A 127 -21.74 -5.58 -6.83
C ARG A 127 -21.48 -5.25 -8.29
N ARG A 128 -20.63 -4.24 -8.56
CA ARG A 128 -20.25 -3.80 -9.92
C ARG A 128 -19.02 -4.53 -10.47
N ALA A 129 -18.18 -5.08 -9.59
CA ALA A 129 -16.96 -5.78 -9.98
C ALA A 129 -17.22 -7.25 -10.41
N PRO A 130 -16.33 -7.84 -11.23
CA PRO A 130 -16.39 -9.27 -11.55
C PRO A 130 -16.43 -10.17 -10.30
N ALA A 131 -17.09 -11.32 -10.42
CA ALA A 131 -17.22 -12.29 -9.32
C ALA A 131 -15.87 -12.87 -8.83
N SER A 132 -14.82 -12.76 -9.65
CA SER A 132 -13.45 -13.16 -9.31
C SER A 132 -12.75 -12.21 -8.35
N VAL A 133 -13.22 -10.96 -8.19
CA VAL A 133 -12.63 -9.97 -7.28
C VAL A 133 -13.02 -10.25 -5.84
N ALA A 134 -12.06 -10.18 -4.91
CA ALA A 134 -12.26 -10.31 -3.46
C ALA A 134 -13.07 -11.56 -3.04
N ARG A 135 -12.80 -12.73 -3.63
CA ARG A 135 -13.59 -13.97 -3.42
C ARG A 135 -13.80 -14.33 -1.96
N ALA A 136 -12.76 -14.26 -1.14
CA ALA A 136 -12.83 -14.56 0.30
C ALA A 136 -13.75 -13.57 1.03
N THR A 137 -13.59 -12.27 0.75
CA THR A 137 -14.43 -11.21 1.32
C THR A 137 -15.89 -11.37 0.91
N ARG A 138 -16.17 -11.70 -0.37
CA ARG A 138 -17.53 -11.99 -0.84
C ARG A 138 -18.16 -13.18 -0.13
N ALA A 139 -17.40 -14.27 0.04
CA ALA A 139 -17.86 -15.45 0.76
C ALA A 139 -18.23 -15.10 2.21
N TRP A 140 -17.38 -14.34 2.88
CA TRP A 140 -17.63 -13.86 4.24
C TRP A 140 -18.89 -12.98 4.34
N LEU A 141 -19.06 -12.03 3.42
CA LEU A 141 -20.24 -11.16 3.35
C LEU A 141 -21.55 -11.94 3.11
N ALA A 142 -21.49 -13.00 2.29
CA ALA A 142 -22.66 -13.84 2.00
C ALA A 142 -23.10 -14.66 3.22
N CYS A 143 -22.15 -15.15 4.03
CA CYS A 143 -22.42 -15.92 5.24
C CYS A 143 -22.98 -15.07 6.40
N ARG A 144 -22.85 -13.75 6.33
CA ARG A 144 -23.29 -12.81 7.39
C ARG A 144 -24.48 -11.94 6.99
N ARG A 145 -25.35 -12.43 6.09
CA ARG A 145 -26.66 -11.78 5.90
C ARG A 145 -27.37 -11.72 7.27
N PRO A 146 -27.92 -10.57 7.67
CA PRO A 146 -28.71 -10.47 8.90
C PRO A 146 -29.88 -11.45 8.90
#